data_AF-A0A938XCD9-F1
#
_entry.id   AF-A0A938XCD9-F1
#
_cell.length_a   1.000
_cell.length_b   1.000
_cell.length_c   1.000
_cell.angle_alpha   90.00
_cell.angle_beta   90.00
_cell.angle_gamma   90.00
#
_symmetry.space_group_name_H-M   'P 1'
#
loop_
_entity.id
_entity.type
_entity.pdbx_description
1 polymer ?
#
loop_
_entity_poly.entity_id
_entity_poly.type
_entity_poly.pdbx_seq_one_letter_code
_entity_poly.pdbx_strand_id
1 'polypeptide(L)'
;MNHTSHSRSGLFLLELIIAILFFALGSAVCIQVFARAHLTSQAARDLSFASRQAQSAASVLRSTGGSLASLGDYYPEAEISGADAVVCFDADRQPCAPKEADCTMTVRSRDTEGLTEAAITVAGRDGSVIYELALRFPSQPGAAGEEAQP
;
A
#
# COMPACT_ATOMS: atom_id res chain seq x y z
N MET A 1 31.69 -62.75 -37.27
CA MET A 1 31.65 -62.28 -35.86
C MET A 1 31.01 -60.89 -35.88
N ASN A 2 29.72 -60.81 -35.56
CA ASN A 2 28.95 -59.57 -35.74
C ASN A 2 29.05 -58.74 -34.47
N HIS A 3 29.87 -57.69 -34.49
CA HIS A 3 29.98 -56.73 -33.40
C HIS A 3 28.85 -55.70 -33.53
N THR A 4 27.76 -55.87 -32.80
CA THR A 4 26.70 -54.86 -32.71
C THR A 4 27.17 -53.74 -31.79
N SER A 5 27.71 -52.68 -32.36
CA SER A 5 28.14 -51.46 -31.68
C SER A 5 26.93 -50.63 -31.22
N HIS A 6 26.24 -51.07 -30.17
CA HIS A 6 25.01 -50.41 -29.69
C HIS A 6 25.19 -49.40 -28.54
N SER A 7 26.44 -49.06 -28.18
CA SER A 7 26.73 -48.39 -26.90
C SER A 7 27.04 -46.89 -26.96
N ARG A 8 27.17 -46.28 -28.16
CA ARG A 8 27.57 -44.86 -28.30
C ARG A 8 26.40 -43.87 -28.35
N SER A 9 25.28 -44.27 -28.95
CA SER A 9 24.09 -43.42 -29.08
C SER A 9 23.32 -43.24 -27.77
N GLY A 10 23.35 -44.24 -26.87
CA GLY A 10 22.68 -44.16 -25.55
C GLY A 10 23.34 -43.17 -24.59
N LEU A 11 24.67 -43.02 -24.66
CA LEU A 11 25.41 -42.08 -23.80
C LEU A 11 25.14 -40.62 -24.19
N PHE A 12 25.04 -40.32 -25.48
CA PHE A 12 24.67 -38.99 -25.97
C PHE A 12 23.22 -38.63 -25.63
N LEU A 13 22.31 -39.59 -25.76
CA LEU A 13 20.89 -39.40 -25.44
C LEU A 13 20.71 -39.14 -23.93
N LEU A 14 21.45 -39.86 -23.08
CA LEU A 14 21.46 -39.65 -21.62
C LEU A 14 22.03 -38.27 -21.25
N GLU A 15 23.11 -37.83 -21.90
CA GLU A 15 23.67 -36.50 -21.69
C GLU A 15 22.68 -35.38 -22.05
N LEU A 16 21.99 -35.52 -23.19
CA LEU A 16 20.95 -34.58 -23.60
C LEU A 16 19.76 -34.55 -22.62
N ILE A 17 19.29 -35.72 -22.17
CA ILE A 17 18.20 -35.79 -21.18
C ILE A 17 18.62 -35.09 -19.89
N ILE A 18 19.82 -35.38 -19.38
CA ILE A 18 20.34 -34.75 -18.15
C ILE A 18 20.44 -33.23 -18.32
N ALA A 19 20.97 -32.74 -19.46
CA ALA A 19 21.05 -31.32 -19.75
C ALA A 19 19.67 -30.65 -19.77
N ILE A 20 18.67 -31.28 -20.40
CA ILE A 20 17.29 -30.77 -20.43
C ILE A 20 16.68 -30.78 -19.03
N LEU A 21 16.92 -31.81 -18.21
CA LEU A 21 16.41 -31.89 -16.84
C LEU A 21 16.99 -30.78 -15.95
N PHE A 22 18.31 -30.54 -16.02
CA PHE A 22 18.93 -29.43 -15.28
C PHE A 22 18.43 -28.07 -15.75
N PHE A 23 18.28 -27.89 -17.06
CA PHE A 23 17.73 -26.65 -17.62
C PHE A 23 16.27 -26.43 -17.20
N ALA A 24 15.46 -27.49 -17.19
CA ALA A 24 14.07 -27.42 -16.74
C ALA A 24 13.99 -27.09 -15.24
N LEU A 25 14.81 -27.73 -14.41
CA LEU A 25 14.88 -27.44 -12.98
C LEU A 25 15.33 -26.01 -12.70
N GLY A 26 16.39 -25.56 -13.38
CA GLY A 26 16.86 -24.17 -13.31
C GLY A 26 15.79 -23.18 -13.74
N SER A 27 15.11 -23.43 -14.86
CA SER A 27 14.02 -22.59 -15.35
C SER A 27 12.87 -22.48 -14.34
N ALA A 28 12.48 -23.60 -13.72
CA ALA A 28 11.44 -23.60 -12.70
C ALA A 28 11.80 -22.72 -11.49
N VAL A 29 13.04 -22.82 -10.99
CA VAL A 29 13.55 -21.98 -9.90
C VAL A 29 13.56 -20.50 -10.31
N CYS A 30 14.06 -20.18 -11.51
CA CYS A 30 14.12 -18.81 -12.01
C CYS A 30 12.72 -18.17 -12.10
N ILE A 31 11.73 -18.89 -12.63
CA ILE A 31 10.34 -18.43 -12.70
C ILE A 31 9.78 -18.21 -11.30
N GLN A 32 10.05 -19.11 -10.36
CA GLN A 32 9.57 -18.98 -8.98
C GLN A 32 10.16 -17.75 -8.28
N VAL A 33 11.47 -17.52 -8.41
CA VAL A 33 12.14 -16.34 -7.84
C VAL A 33 11.56 -15.07 -8.46
N PHE A 34 11.37 -15.04 -9.78
CA PHE A 34 10.78 -13.89 -10.47
C PHE A 34 9.35 -13.61 -10.00
N ALA A 35 8.50 -14.65 -9.90
CA ALA A 35 7.14 -14.51 -9.40
C ALA A 35 7.11 -13.96 -7.97
N ARG A 36 7.98 -14.47 -7.08
CA ARG A 36 8.10 -13.96 -5.71
C ARG A 36 8.59 -12.52 -5.67
N ALA A 37 9.61 -12.18 -6.46
CA ALA A 37 10.13 -10.82 -6.55
C ALA A 37 9.05 -9.82 -7.04
N HIS A 38 8.20 -10.25 -7.98
CA HIS A 38 7.09 -9.45 -8.47
C HIS A 38 6.07 -9.15 -7.35
N LEU A 39 5.64 -10.18 -6.60
CA LEU A 39 4.73 -10.02 -5.47
C LEU A 39 5.32 -9.11 -4.39
N THR A 40 6.59 -9.31 -4.04
CA THR A 40 7.29 -8.44 -3.07
C THR A 40 7.39 -7.00 -3.58
N SER A 41 7.65 -6.80 -4.88
CA SER A 41 7.71 -5.47 -5.47
C SER A 41 6.34 -4.78 -5.42
N GLN A 42 5.26 -5.50 -5.67
CA GLN A 42 3.90 -4.99 -5.53
C GLN A 42 3.60 -4.57 -4.09
N ALA A 43 3.85 -5.45 -3.11
CA ALA A 43 3.64 -5.13 -1.70
C ALA A 43 4.48 -3.91 -1.24
N ALA A 44 5.72 -3.78 -1.72
CA ALA A 44 6.56 -2.63 -1.44
C ALA A 44 6.02 -1.33 -2.06
N ARG A 45 5.45 -1.40 -3.26
CA ARG A 45 4.77 -0.25 -3.91
C ARG A 45 3.54 0.16 -3.12
N ASP A 46 2.75 -0.80 -2.66
CA ASP A 46 1.53 -0.56 -1.88
C ASP A 46 1.85 0.11 -0.56
N LEU A 47 2.83 -0.42 0.17
CA LEU A 47 3.32 0.17 1.41
C LEU A 47 3.90 1.57 1.18
N SER A 48 4.69 1.76 0.13
CA SER A 48 5.28 3.07 -0.19
C SER A 48 4.23 4.10 -0.56
N PHE A 49 3.17 3.69 -1.26
CA PHE A 49 2.03 4.56 -1.54
C PHE A 49 1.28 4.91 -0.24
N ALA A 50 0.90 3.89 0.53
CA ALA A 50 0.15 4.06 1.77
C ALA A 50 0.88 4.98 2.77
N SER A 51 2.18 4.76 2.96
CA SER A 51 3.02 5.59 3.82
C SER A 51 3.09 7.04 3.34
N ARG A 52 3.27 7.29 2.04
CA ARG A 52 3.29 8.65 1.49
C ARG A 52 1.97 9.37 1.68
N GLN A 53 0.84 8.71 1.42
CA GLN A 53 -0.47 9.32 1.60
C GLN A 53 -0.74 9.62 3.08
N ALA A 54 -0.43 8.68 3.97
CA ALA A 54 -0.56 8.89 5.40
C ALA A 54 0.32 10.04 5.91
N GLN A 55 1.57 10.13 5.44
CA GLN A 55 2.46 11.24 5.79
C GLN A 55 1.99 12.58 5.22
N SER A 56 1.43 12.58 4.00
CA SER A 56 0.85 13.77 3.39
C SER A 56 -0.33 14.28 4.23
N ALA A 57 -1.32 13.42 4.52
CA ALA A 57 -2.44 13.74 5.41
C ALA A 57 -1.95 14.21 6.79
N ALA A 58 -0.95 13.54 7.37
CA ALA A 58 -0.36 13.92 8.65
C ALA A 58 0.23 15.33 8.63
N SER A 59 0.89 15.71 7.54
CA SER A 59 1.50 17.03 7.42
C SER A 59 0.45 18.13 7.36
N VAL A 60 -0.66 17.91 6.64
CA VAL A 60 -1.81 18.81 6.57
C VAL A 60 -2.48 18.96 7.94
N LEU A 61 -2.73 17.85 8.65
CA LEU A 61 -3.31 17.91 9.99
C LEU A 61 -2.42 18.69 10.96
N ARG A 62 -1.11 18.46 10.93
CA ARG A 62 -0.17 19.17 11.81
C ARG A 62 -0.08 20.65 11.52
N SER A 63 -0.15 21.07 10.26
CA SER A 63 -0.07 22.49 9.89
C SER A 63 -1.35 23.25 10.22
N THR A 64 -2.49 22.55 10.28
CA THR A 64 -3.83 23.14 10.46
C THR A 64 -4.44 22.86 11.83
N GLY A 65 -3.64 22.32 12.77
CA GLY A 65 -4.09 22.03 14.13
C GLY A 65 -5.16 20.95 14.23
N GLY A 66 -5.18 19.99 13.30
CA GLY A 66 -6.11 18.85 13.32
C GLY A 66 -7.38 19.01 12.48
N SER A 67 -7.49 20.11 11.74
CA SER A 67 -8.65 20.42 10.90
C SER A 67 -8.79 19.42 9.74
N LEU A 68 -9.85 18.61 9.78
CA LEU A 68 -10.23 17.75 8.66
C LEU A 68 -10.80 18.54 7.49
N ALA A 69 -11.36 19.73 7.72
CA ALA A 69 -11.85 20.58 6.64
C ALA A 69 -10.72 20.99 5.68
N SER A 70 -9.55 21.35 6.23
CA SER A 70 -8.36 21.69 5.43
C SER A 70 -7.73 20.49 4.71
N LEU A 71 -8.05 19.26 5.15
CA LEU A 71 -7.67 18.04 4.44
C LEU A 71 -8.39 17.95 3.09
N GLY A 72 -9.62 18.48 2.98
CA GLY A 72 -10.38 18.54 1.74
C GLY A 72 -9.74 19.41 0.65
N ASP A 73 -8.92 20.40 1.01
CA ASP A 73 -8.18 21.21 0.03
C ASP A 73 -7.10 20.41 -0.70
N TYR A 74 -6.53 19.41 -0.02
CA TYR A 74 -5.51 18.50 -0.55
C TYR A 74 -6.10 17.21 -1.13
N TYR A 75 -7.29 16.83 -0.65
CA TYR A 75 -8.04 15.66 -1.08
C TYR A 75 -9.48 16.08 -1.40
N PRO A 76 -9.73 16.64 -2.59
CA PRO A 76 -11.05 17.15 -2.97
C PRO A 76 -12.11 16.05 -3.01
N GLU A 77 -11.68 14.80 -3.26
CA GLU A 77 -12.55 13.62 -3.28
C GLU A 77 -12.74 13.01 -1.88
N ALA A 78 -12.24 13.65 -0.81
CA ALA A 78 -12.42 13.16 0.55
C ALA A 78 -13.87 13.29 1.01
N GLU A 79 -14.43 12.19 1.50
CA GLU A 79 -15.70 12.20 2.22
C GLU A 79 -15.42 12.52 3.69
N ILE A 80 -15.77 13.72 4.14
CA ILE A 80 -15.58 14.19 5.52
C ILE A 80 -16.91 14.07 6.27
N SER A 81 -16.89 13.37 7.41
CA SER A 81 -18.04 13.17 8.29
C SER A 81 -17.63 13.38 9.74
N GLY A 82 -17.80 14.60 10.24
CA GLY A 82 -17.50 14.96 11.63
C GLY A 82 -16.00 14.82 11.94
N ALA A 83 -15.65 13.82 12.74
CA ALA A 83 -14.28 13.54 13.19
C ALA A 83 -13.54 12.53 12.32
N ASP A 84 -14.17 12.05 11.25
CA ASP A 84 -13.60 11.07 10.32
C ASP A 84 -13.59 11.65 8.90
N ALA A 85 -12.55 11.34 8.12
CA ALA A 85 -12.47 11.61 6.70
C ALA A 85 -11.98 10.36 5.96
N VAL A 86 -12.52 10.10 4.78
CA VAL A 86 -12.18 8.92 3.97
C VAL A 86 -11.81 9.35 2.55
N VAL A 87 -10.69 8.84 2.05
CA VAL A 87 -10.24 9.03 0.67
C VAL A 87 -10.09 7.66 0.00
N CYS A 88 -10.70 7.48 -1.16
CA CYS A 88 -10.69 6.24 -1.92
C CYS A 88 -9.69 6.34 -3.09
N PHE A 89 -8.91 5.27 -3.28
CA PHE A 89 -7.94 5.16 -4.36
C PHE A 89 -8.19 3.91 -5.20
N ASP A 90 -8.04 4.04 -6.52
CA ASP A 90 -8.17 2.93 -7.46
C ASP A 90 -6.86 2.09 -7.54
N ALA A 91 -6.85 1.12 -8.46
CA ALA A 91 -5.70 0.26 -8.71
C ALA A 91 -4.49 1.04 -9.26
N ASP A 92 -4.73 2.16 -9.95
CA ASP A 92 -3.71 3.05 -10.53
C ASP A 92 -3.26 4.15 -9.55
N ARG A 93 -3.72 4.06 -8.28
CA ARG A 93 -3.37 4.97 -7.18
C ARG A 93 -3.85 6.40 -7.41
N GLN A 94 -4.95 6.56 -8.15
CA GLN A 94 -5.65 7.82 -8.33
C GLN A 94 -6.87 7.90 -7.43
N PRO A 95 -7.30 9.11 -7.02
CA PRO A 95 -8.57 9.30 -6.31
C PRO A 95 -9.74 8.78 -7.14
N CYS A 96 -10.69 8.11 -6.50
CA CYS A 96 -11.83 7.49 -7.18
C CYS A 96 -13.08 7.46 -6.29
N ALA A 97 -14.23 7.09 -6.88
CA ALA A 97 -15.45 6.87 -6.12
C ALA A 97 -15.35 5.58 -5.26
N PRO A 98 -16.08 5.48 -4.13
CA PRO A 98 -15.98 4.33 -3.22
C PRO A 98 -16.23 2.96 -3.87
N LYS A 99 -17.03 2.90 -4.93
CA LYS A 99 -17.34 1.65 -5.65
C LYS A 99 -16.16 1.10 -6.45
N GLU A 100 -15.20 1.95 -6.81
CA GLU A 100 -14.03 1.62 -7.64
C GLU A 100 -12.78 1.45 -6.77
N ALA A 101 -12.88 1.70 -5.47
CA ALA A 101 -11.77 1.67 -4.53
C ALA A 101 -11.06 0.30 -4.52
N ASP A 102 -9.76 0.35 -4.75
CA ASP A 102 -8.81 -0.74 -4.48
C ASP A 102 -8.15 -0.57 -3.10
N CYS A 103 -8.11 0.67 -2.61
CA CYS A 103 -7.51 1.03 -1.34
C CYS A 103 -8.23 2.26 -0.76
N THR A 104 -8.28 2.37 0.57
CA THR A 104 -8.91 3.50 1.27
C THR A 104 -7.99 4.04 2.35
N MET A 105 -7.86 5.37 2.42
CA MET A 105 -7.24 6.07 3.54
C MET A 105 -8.33 6.64 4.44
N THR A 106 -8.32 6.26 5.70
CA THR A 106 -9.20 6.81 6.74
C THR A 106 -8.37 7.69 7.67
N VAL A 107 -8.85 8.89 7.91
CA VAL A 107 -8.25 9.86 8.82
C VAL A 107 -9.26 10.13 9.93
N ARG A 108 -8.88 9.88 11.17
CA ARG A 108 -9.69 10.19 12.35
C ARG A 108 -8.96 11.24 13.16
N SER A 109 -9.63 12.34 13.51
CA SER A 109 -9.08 13.41 14.33
C SER A 109 -9.96 13.61 15.57
N ARG A 110 -9.34 13.65 16.76
CA ARG A 110 -10.05 13.87 18.02
C ARG A 110 -9.26 14.86 18.87
N ASP A 111 -9.92 15.93 19.28
CA ASP A 111 -9.40 16.85 20.27
C ASP A 111 -9.79 16.38 21.68
N THR A 112 -8.80 16.24 22.56
CA THR A 112 -8.98 15.86 23.97
C THR A 112 -8.13 16.79 24.83
N GLU A 113 -8.78 17.63 25.64
CA GLU A 113 -8.12 18.47 26.67
C GLU A 113 -6.88 19.26 26.19
N GLY A 114 -6.96 19.87 25.01
CA GLY A 114 -5.86 20.67 24.46
C GLY A 114 -4.81 19.87 23.66
N LEU A 115 -5.03 18.57 23.46
CA LEU A 115 -4.21 17.69 22.64
C LEU A 115 -5.06 17.09 21.52
N THR A 116 -4.62 17.27 20.29
CA THR A 116 -5.22 16.60 19.13
C THR A 116 -4.54 15.25 18.93
N GLU A 117 -5.34 14.19 18.99
CA GLU A 117 -4.95 12.84 18.57
C GLU A 117 -5.54 12.56 17.19
N ALA A 118 -4.68 12.23 16.23
CA ALA A 118 -5.14 11.80 14.92
C ALA A 118 -4.57 10.43 14.56
N ALA A 119 -5.40 9.59 13.95
CA ALA A 119 -5.01 8.29 13.44
C ALA A 119 -5.30 8.23 11.95
N ILE A 120 -4.31 7.82 11.17
CA ILE A 120 -4.40 7.69 9.72
C ILE A 120 -4.14 6.22 9.38
N THR A 121 -5.10 5.58 8.76
CA THR A 121 -5.04 4.16 8.40
C THR A 121 -5.27 4.04 6.90
N VAL A 122 -4.36 3.34 6.22
CA VAL A 122 -4.52 2.99 4.82
C VAL A 122 -4.72 1.48 4.72
N ALA A 123 -5.86 1.08 4.18
CA ALA A 123 -6.27 -0.32 4.08
C ALA A 123 -6.56 -0.70 2.63
N GLY A 124 -6.23 -1.93 2.25
CA GLY A 124 -6.58 -2.50 0.96
C GLY A 124 -8.07 -2.82 0.86
N ARG A 125 -8.52 -3.21 -0.34
CA ARG A 125 -9.91 -3.58 -0.63
C ARG A 125 -10.46 -4.68 0.28
N ASP A 126 -9.60 -5.59 0.74
CA ASP A 126 -9.94 -6.69 1.64
C ASP A 126 -10.07 -6.25 3.12
N GLY A 127 -9.83 -4.97 3.41
CA GLY A 127 -9.81 -4.41 4.76
C GLY A 127 -8.50 -4.66 5.51
N SER A 128 -7.50 -5.31 4.89
CA SER A 128 -6.18 -5.48 5.49
C SER A 128 -5.48 -4.13 5.61
N VAL A 129 -4.94 -3.85 6.80
CA VAL A 129 -4.19 -2.61 7.03
C VAL A 129 -2.83 -2.72 6.36
N ILE A 130 -2.58 -1.84 5.39
CA ILE A 130 -1.30 -1.74 4.68
C ILE A 130 -0.34 -0.87 5.49
N TYR A 131 -0.84 0.24 6.04
CA TYR A 131 -0.06 1.17 6.83
C TYR A 131 -0.94 1.93 7.83
N GLU A 132 -0.36 2.26 8.99
CA GLU A 132 -1.01 3.06 10.02
C GLU A 132 -0.03 4.07 10.60
N LEU A 133 -0.53 5.29 10.83
CA LEU A 133 0.22 6.39 11.41
C LEU A 133 -0.63 7.10 12.46
N ALA A 134 -0.16 7.11 13.70
CA ALA A 134 -0.76 7.86 14.80
C ALA A 134 0.02 9.16 15.06
N LEU A 135 -0.70 10.24 15.31
CA LEU A 135 -0.19 11.58 15.55
C LEU A 135 -0.75 12.10 16.87
N ARG A 136 0.10 12.82 17.61
CA ARG A 136 -0.27 13.58 18.80
C ARG A 136 0.41 14.93 18.74
N PHE A 137 -0.37 16.00 18.80
CA PHE A 137 0.16 17.36 18.80
C PHE A 137 -0.77 18.29 19.60
N PRO A 138 -0.24 19.37 20.20
CA PRO A 138 -1.07 20.32 20.92
C PRO A 138 -2.11 20.93 19.97
N SER A 139 -3.36 20.99 20.40
CA SER A 139 -4.44 21.63 19.63
C SER A 139 -4.13 23.12 19.50
N GLN A 140 -4.25 23.68 18.29
CA GLN A 140 -3.98 25.11 18.13
C GLN A 140 -5.06 25.96 18.83
N PRO A 141 -4.66 26.96 19.65
CA PRO A 141 -5.60 27.92 20.23
C PRO A 141 -6.03 28.90 19.12
N GLY A 142 -7.10 28.57 18.40
CA GLY A 142 -7.61 29.45 17.33
C GLY A 142 -8.84 28.97 16.56
N ALA A 143 -9.29 27.72 16.75
CA ALA A 143 -10.52 27.21 16.12
C ALA A 143 -11.69 27.03 17.11
N ALA A 144 -11.57 27.56 18.33
CA ALA A 144 -12.73 27.79 19.18
C ALA A 144 -13.41 29.06 18.67
N GLY A 145 -14.64 28.89 18.20
CA GLY A 145 -15.44 29.94 17.59
C GLY A 145 -15.41 31.25 18.37
N GLU A 146 -15.40 32.31 17.59
CA GLU A 146 -16.18 33.51 17.81
C GLU A 146 -17.59 33.14 18.33
N GLU A 147 -17.71 32.90 19.63
CA GLU A 147 -19.00 32.87 20.32
C GLU A 147 -19.23 34.22 21.00
N ALA A 148 -20.31 34.83 20.54
CA ALA A 148 -20.78 36.16 20.85
C ALA A 148 -21.07 36.41 22.34
N GLN A 149 -20.68 37.63 22.75
CA GLN A 149 -21.49 38.61 23.50
C GLN A 149 -21.72 38.42 25.01
N PRO A 150 -22.09 39.51 25.75
CA PRO A 150 -22.34 40.89 25.32
C PRO A 150 -21.40 41.95 25.93
#